data_AF-A0A6H1LIN1-F1
#
_entry.id   AF-A0A6H1LIN1-F1
#
_cell.length_a   1.000
_cell.length_b   1.000
_cell.length_c   1.000
_cell.angle_alpha   90.00
_cell.angle_beta   90.00
_cell.angle_gamma   90.00
#
_symmetry.space_group_name_H-M   'P 1'
#
loop_
_entity.id
_entity.type
_entity.pdbx_description
1 polymer ?
#
loop_
_entity_poly.entity_id
_entity_poly.type
_entity_poly.pdbx_seq_one_letter_code
_entity_poly.pdbx_strand_id
1 'polypeptide(L)'
;MANHPGFGVLLTRLLNHRRMDVTWLASASGTSEIELRSVVSGVPPLASQLDDLAPALGFHADDLYVIADVPAPEARIPWDPAAGSGIASLVKITMVLPSDHRARVHRLVDQLPHELRDPPSLPPRTYDQHQSGFGAMLANLLCGNRNLHSLTAAAKTLALLTDGRVYLAASTISGIGRGRVPLTPDLVTGFATALGISAGDLAAIIGVELPESSRPDDPLAAEMAGLLSNCRRLTAAQAERVCNEAKSMLVAVPNDATGEDWNRVYHQPGRWWGAPRR
;
A
#
# COMPACT_ATOMS: atom_id res chain seq x y z
N MET A 1 21.97 16.19 -7.68
CA MET A 1 21.00 15.14 -8.06
C MET A 1 21.49 13.87 -7.40
N ALA A 2 20.82 13.41 -6.35
CA ALA A 2 21.21 12.17 -5.69
C ALA A 2 20.62 11.01 -6.49
N ASN A 3 21.49 10.19 -7.10
CA ASN A 3 21.08 8.93 -7.71
C ASN A 3 20.31 8.10 -6.68
N HIS A 4 19.16 7.54 -7.06
CA HIS A 4 18.49 6.56 -6.22
C HIS A 4 19.46 5.42 -5.91
N PRO A 5 19.75 5.14 -4.63
CA PRO A 5 20.76 4.15 -4.27
C PRO A 5 20.26 2.76 -4.66
N GLY A 6 21.18 1.88 -5.07
CA GLY A 6 20.84 0.51 -5.43
C GLY A 6 20.27 -0.29 -4.25
N PHE A 7 19.52 -1.35 -4.56
CA PHE A 7 18.83 -2.18 -3.57
C PHE A 7 19.71 -2.67 -2.42
N GLY A 8 20.98 -3.03 -2.67
CA GLY A 8 21.92 -3.44 -1.63
C GLY A 8 22.13 -2.41 -0.52
N VAL A 9 22.13 -1.11 -0.87
CA VAL A 9 22.21 -0.01 0.11
C VAL A 9 20.92 0.09 0.93
N LEU A 10 19.77 -0.04 0.28
CA LEU A 10 18.46 -0.03 0.95
C LEU A 10 18.33 -1.20 1.93
N LEU A 11 18.73 -2.40 1.50
CA LEU A 11 18.74 -3.60 2.31
C LEU A 11 19.68 -3.46 3.51
N THR A 12 20.88 -2.91 3.30
CA THR A 12 21.84 -2.65 4.40
C THR A 12 21.27 -1.70 5.44
N ARG A 13 20.61 -0.61 5.02
CA ARG A 13 19.96 0.33 5.95
C ARG A 13 18.86 -0.35 6.77
N LEU A 14 18.03 -1.16 6.12
CA LEU A 14 16.97 -1.91 6.78
C LEU A 14 17.54 -2.92 7.80
N LEU A 15 18.53 -3.70 7.41
CA LEU A 15 19.17 -4.68 8.30
C LEU A 15 19.80 -4.01 9.52
N ASN A 16 20.52 -2.90 9.31
CA ASN A 16 21.09 -2.11 10.41
C ASN A 16 20.00 -1.56 11.35
N HIS A 17 18.89 -1.05 10.80
CA HIS A 17 17.75 -0.59 11.58
C HIS A 17 17.15 -1.69 12.46
N ARG A 18 16.96 -2.88 11.87
CA ARG A 18 16.41 -4.06 12.56
C ARG A 18 17.43 -4.80 13.43
N ARG A 19 18.69 -4.38 13.43
CA ARG A 19 19.82 -5.06 14.10
C ARG A 19 19.97 -6.52 13.68
N MET A 20 19.78 -6.76 12.38
CA MET A 20 19.93 -8.05 11.72
C MET A 20 21.16 -8.03 10.82
N ASP A 21 21.74 -9.19 10.56
CA ASP A 21 22.85 -9.35 9.63
C ASP A 21 22.46 -10.18 8.40
N VAL A 22 23.38 -10.27 7.44
CA VAL A 22 23.17 -11.00 6.19
C VAL A 22 23.04 -12.51 6.43
N THR A 23 23.71 -13.03 7.46
CA THR A 23 23.66 -14.46 7.81
C THR A 23 22.28 -14.85 8.34
N TRP A 24 21.69 -14.01 9.19
CA TRP A 24 20.31 -14.16 9.62
C TRP A 24 19.35 -14.14 8.43
N LEU A 25 19.52 -13.17 7.52
CA LEU A 25 18.65 -13.03 6.35
C LEU A 25 18.75 -14.25 5.42
N ALA A 26 19.98 -14.76 5.19
CA ALA A 26 20.23 -15.97 4.40
C ALA A 26 19.48 -17.17 4.98
N SER A 27 19.56 -17.35 6.30
CA SER A 27 18.86 -18.43 6.98
C SER A 27 17.34 -18.26 6.94
N ALA A 28 16.83 -17.04 7.05
CA ALA A 28 15.40 -16.76 7.08
C ALA A 28 14.73 -16.85 5.70
N SER A 29 15.44 -16.46 4.64
CA SER A 29 14.93 -16.53 3.26
C SER A 29 15.24 -17.85 2.55
N GLY A 30 16.21 -18.63 3.05
CA GLY A 30 16.73 -19.80 2.34
C GLY A 30 17.65 -19.44 1.17
N THR A 31 17.98 -18.16 0.98
CA THR A 31 18.91 -17.69 -0.05
C THR A 31 20.34 -17.87 0.43
N SER A 32 21.26 -18.23 -0.49
CA SER A 32 22.68 -18.36 -0.16
C SER A 32 23.27 -17.06 0.39
N GLU A 33 24.06 -17.15 1.48
CA GLU A 33 24.73 -15.98 2.04
C GLU A 33 25.67 -15.32 1.02
N ILE A 34 26.31 -16.09 0.14
CA ILE A 34 27.20 -15.57 -0.91
C ILE A 34 26.41 -14.70 -1.90
N GLU A 35 25.22 -15.15 -2.29
CA GLU A 35 24.34 -14.40 -3.17
C GLU A 35 23.85 -13.12 -2.50
N LEU A 36 23.41 -13.19 -1.23
CA LEU A 36 22.97 -12.02 -0.50
C LEU A 36 24.09 -11.00 -0.28
N ARG A 37 25.32 -11.44 -0.01
CA ARG A 37 26.49 -10.56 0.06
C ARG A 37 26.77 -9.87 -1.27
N SER A 38 26.53 -10.57 -2.39
CA SER A 38 26.67 -9.98 -3.73
C SER A 38 25.61 -8.90 -3.96
N VAL A 39 24.36 -9.15 -3.56
CA VAL A 39 23.27 -8.17 -3.63
C VAL A 39 23.57 -6.94 -2.76
N VAL A 40 24.00 -7.15 -1.52
CA VAL A 40 24.43 -6.07 -0.61
C VAL A 40 25.58 -5.26 -1.20
N SER A 41 26.48 -5.90 -1.95
CA SER A 41 27.60 -5.26 -2.64
C SER A 41 27.19 -4.52 -3.92
N GLY A 42 25.92 -4.55 -4.33
CA GLY A 42 25.37 -3.78 -5.43
C GLY A 42 24.98 -4.59 -6.68
N VAL A 43 25.07 -5.92 -6.65
CA VAL A 43 24.52 -6.75 -7.72
C VAL A 43 22.98 -6.66 -7.68
N PRO A 44 22.29 -6.36 -8.80
CA PRO A 44 20.83 -6.35 -8.82
C PRO A 44 20.25 -7.72 -8.42
N PRO A 45 19.24 -7.77 -7.54
CA PRO A 45 18.63 -9.03 -7.12
C PRO A 45 17.82 -9.66 -8.26
N LEU A 46 17.81 -10.99 -8.30
CA LEU A 46 16.92 -11.75 -9.18
C LEU A 46 15.49 -11.77 -8.64
N ALA A 47 14.52 -11.97 -9.53
CA ALA A 47 13.11 -12.08 -9.20
C ALA A 47 12.84 -13.14 -8.11
N SER A 48 13.43 -14.34 -8.24
CA SER A 48 13.30 -15.41 -7.24
C SER A 48 13.87 -15.01 -5.88
N GLN A 49 14.99 -14.29 -5.85
CA GLN A 49 15.58 -13.80 -4.61
C GLN A 49 14.65 -12.79 -3.93
N LEU A 50 13.98 -11.92 -4.69
CA LEU A 50 12.98 -10.99 -4.13
C LEU A 50 11.76 -11.73 -3.57
N ASP A 51 11.31 -12.80 -4.24
CA ASP A 51 10.21 -13.63 -3.76
C ASP A 51 10.56 -14.34 -2.42
N ASP A 52 11.79 -14.84 -2.29
CA ASP A 52 12.29 -15.51 -1.07
C ASP A 52 12.58 -14.52 0.07
N LEU A 53 13.12 -13.33 -0.26
CA LEU A 53 13.48 -12.30 0.71
C LEU A 53 12.25 -11.60 1.31
N ALA A 54 11.20 -11.41 0.53
CA ALA A 54 10.03 -10.67 0.97
C ALA A 54 9.38 -11.20 2.26
N PRO A 55 9.03 -12.50 2.39
CA PRO A 55 8.48 -13.03 3.63
C PRO A 55 9.48 -12.94 4.80
N ALA A 56 10.77 -13.19 4.57
CA ALA A 56 11.81 -13.07 5.60
C ALA A 56 11.93 -11.64 6.13
N LEU A 57 11.72 -10.65 5.26
CA LEU A 57 11.73 -9.23 5.62
C LEU A 57 10.35 -8.71 6.05
N GLY A 58 9.30 -9.53 6.02
CA GLY A 58 7.94 -9.11 6.37
C GLY A 58 7.31 -8.12 5.38
N PHE A 59 7.73 -8.13 4.11
CA PHE A 59 7.12 -7.35 3.04
C PHE A 59 6.23 -8.22 2.15
N HIS A 60 5.28 -7.59 1.46
CA HIS A 60 4.71 -8.21 0.26
C HIS A 60 5.80 -8.29 -0.81
N ALA A 61 5.94 -9.42 -1.48
CA ALA A 61 6.92 -9.60 -2.56
C ALA A 61 6.81 -8.48 -3.60
N ASP A 62 5.58 -8.13 -3.97
CA ASP A 62 5.33 -7.08 -4.94
C ASP A 62 5.82 -5.69 -4.49
N ASP A 63 5.87 -5.39 -3.19
CA ASP A 63 6.46 -4.14 -2.69
C ASP A 63 7.97 -4.17 -2.84
N LEU A 64 8.59 -5.33 -2.61
CA LEU A 64 10.02 -5.49 -2.70
C LEU A 64 10.53 -5.33 -4.15
N TYR A 65 9.77 -5.76 -5.16
CA TYR A 65 10.07 -5.46 -6.57
C TYR A 65 10.15 -3.95 -6.83
N VAL A 66 9.22 -3.17 -6.28
CA VAL A 66 9.23 -1.70 -6.44
C VAL A 66 10.39 -1.08 -5.67
N ILE A 67 10.66 -1.51 -4.44
CA ILE A 67 11.79 -1.03 -3.62
C ILE A 67 13.13 -1.35 -4.28
N ALA A 68 13.26 -2.51 -4.93
CA ALA A 68 14.46 -2.92 -5.63
C ALA A 68 14.60 -2.30 -7.04
N ASP A 69 13.56 -1.60 -7.51
CA ASP A 69 13.43 -1.11 -8.88
C ASP A 69 13.63 -2.21 -9.94
N VAL A 70 13.16 -3.41 -9.63
CA VAL A 70 13.19 -4.58 -10.52
C VAL A 70 11.80 -4.79 -11.14
N PRO A 71 11.68 -4.98 -12.46
CA PRO A 71 10.40 -5.29 -13.09
C PRO A 71 9.75 -6.52 -12.47
N ALA A 72 8.52 -6.37 -11.98
CA ALA A 72 7.75 -7.50 -11.47
C ALA A 72 7.30 -8.42 -12.63
N PRO A 73 7.27 -9.75 -12.42
CA PRO A 73 6.62 -10.69 -13.33
C PRO A 73 5.20 -10.25 -13.71
N GLU A 74 4.76 -10.56 -14.93
CA GLU A 74 3.45 -10.12 -15.45
C GLU A 74 2.28 -10.51 -14.53
N ALA A 75 2.32 -11.70 -13.94
CA ALA A 75 1.31 -12.20 -13.00
C ALA A 75 1.18 -11.37 -11.71
N ARG A 76 2.17 -10.53 -11.39
CA ARG A 76 2.18 -9.63 -10.24
C ARG A 76 1.75 -8.22 -10.59
N ILE A 77 1.67 -7.84 -11.87
CA ILE A 77 1.31 -6.47 -12.26
C ILE A 77 -0.15 -6.20 -11.85
N PRO A 78 -0.43 -5.08 -11.17
CA PRO A 78 -1.79 -4.64 -10.84
C PRO A 78 -2.72 -4.71 -12.06
N TRP A 79 -3.92 -5.24 -11.85
CA TRP A 79 -4.68 -5.88 -12.92
C TRP A 79 -5.35 -4.90 -13.89
N ASP A 80 -5.99 -3.86 -13.36
CA ASP A 80 -6.76 -2.89 -14.15
C ASP A 80 -6.62 -1.47 -13.60
N PRO A 81 -5.92 -0.56 -14.30
CA PRO A 81 -5.76 0.82 -13.88
C PRO A 81 -7.05 1.61 -13.65
N ALA A 82 -8.17 1.18 -14.22
CA ALA A 82 -9.48 1.80 -14.01
C ALA A 82 -10.10 1.48 -12.63
N ALA A 83 -9.61 0.45 -11.93
CA ALA A 83 -10.21 -0.03 -10.68
C ALA A 83 -10.02 0.94 -9.49
N GLY A 84 -9.03 1.84 -9.55
CA GLY A 84 -8.59 2.61 -8.37
C GLY A 84 -9.68 3.40 -7.65
N SER A 85 -10.65 3.98 -8.37
CA SER A 85 -11.78 4.69 -7.73
C SER A 85 -12.75 3.74 -7.02
N GLY A 86 -12.97 2.55 -7.59
CA GLY A 86 -13.76 1.48 -6.98
C GLY A 86 -13.08 0.94 -5.72
N ILE A 87 -11.77 0.70 -5.79
CA ILE A 87 -10.95 0.24 -4.66
C ILE A 87 -10.95 1.26 -3.51
N ALA A 88 -10.73 2.54 -3.80
CA ALA A 88 -10.78 3.59 -2.76
C ALA A 88 -12.17 3.67 -2.10
N SER A 89 -13.24 3.48 -2.88
CA SER A 89 -14.61 3.44 -2.35
C SER A 89 -14.85 2.19 -1.49
N LEU A 90 -14.37 1.03 -1.94
CA LEU A 90 -14.43 -0.23 -1.21
C LEU A 90 -13.76 -0.09 0.16
N VAL A 91 -12.51 0.38 0.22
CA VAL A 91 -11.79 0.61 1.49
C VAL A 91 -12.58 1.52 2.42
N LYS A 92 -13.12 2.64 1.90
CA LYS A 92 -13.95 3.56 2.68
C LYS A 92 -15.17 2.90 3.29
N ILE A 93 -15.87 2.06 2.53
CA ILE A 93 -17.06 1.35 2.99
C ILE A 93 -16.68 0.26 3.99
N THR A 94 -15.62 -0.51 3.72
CA THR A 94 -15.19 -1.58 4.62
C THR A 94 -14.80 -1.03 6.00
N MET A 95 -14.18 0.14 6.07
CA MET A 95 -13.86 0.80 7.35
C MET A 95 -15.07 1.12 8.24
N VAL A 96 -16.27 1.23 7.68
CA VAL A 96 -17.48 1.50 8.47
C VAL A 96 -18.20 0.21 8.92
N LEU A 97 -17.77 -0.95 8.43
CA LEU A 97 -18.37 -2.24 8.73
C LEU A 97 -17.83 -2.84 10.05
N PRO A 98 -18.61 -3.67 10.76
CA PRO A 98 -18.13 -4.45 11.90
C PRO A 98 -17.14 -5.53 11.43
N SER A 99 -16.32 -6.04 12.36
CA SER A 99 -15.24 -7.01 12.07
C SER A 99 -15.70 -8.21 11.23
N ASP A 100 -16.86 -8.80 11.53
CA ASP A 100 -17.36 -9.99 10.82
C ASP A 100 -17.67 -9.71 9.36
N HIS A 101 -18.23 -8.52 9.08
CA HIS A 101 -18.52 -8.07 7.72
C HIS A 101 -17.26 -7.66 6.98
N ARG A 102 -16.27 -7.05 7.65
CA ARG A 102 -14.95 -6.81 7.05
C ARG A 102 -14.26 -8.11 6.68
N ALA A 103 -14.25 -9.10 7.58
CA ALA A 103 -13.72 -10.43 7.30
C ALA A 103 -14.42 -11.10 6.10
N ARG A 104 -15.74 -10.87 5.92
CA ARG A 104 -16.47 -11.31 4.73
C ARG A 104 -15.99 -10.62 3.46
N VAL A 105 -15.75 -9.31 3.50
CA VAL A 105 -15.19 -8.55 2.36
C VAL A 105 -13.79 -9.06 1.99
N HIS A 106 -12.91 -9.28 2.97
CA HIS A 106 -11.58 -9.85 2.73
C HIS A 106 -11.67 -11.21 2.03
N ARG A 107 -12.51 -12.13 2.54
CA ARG A 107 -12.74 -13.44 1.90
C ARG A 107 -13.27 -13.31 0.48
N LEU A 108 -14.15 -12.36 0.20
CA LEU A 108 -14.66 -12.13 -1.15
C LEU A 108 -13.54 -11.71 -2.10
N VAL A 109 -12.67 -10.78 -1.68
CA VAL A 109 -11.52 -10.37 -2.50
C VAL A 109 -10.58 -11.54 -2.76
N ASP A 110 -10.28 -12.34 -1.73
CA ASP A 110 -9.34 -13.47 -1.84
C ASP A 110 -9.87 -14.62 -2.72
N GLN A 111 -11.19 -14.76 -2.85
CA GLN A 111 -11.84 -15.81 -3.64
C GLN A 111 -12.08 -15.44 -5.10
N LEU A 112 -11.87 -14.18 -5.49
CA LEU A 112 -12.10 -13.77 -6.87
C LEU A 112 -11.03 -14.34 -7.80
N PRO A 113 -11.43 -14.93 -8.94
CA PRO A 113 -10.48 -15.42 -9.91
C PRO A 113 -9.73 -14.26 -10.57
N HIS A 114 -8.50 -14.52 -10.99
CA HIS A 114 -7.78 -13.63 -11.90
C HIS A 114 -8.44 -13.75 -13.29
N GLU A 115 -9.18 -12.73 -13.71
CA GLU A 115 -9.89 -12.70 -14.99
C GLU A 115 -8.98 -12.21 -16.10
N LEU A 116 -8.81 -12.97 -17.20
CA LEU A 116 -7.96 -12.61 -18.35
C LEU A 116 -8.02 -11.11 -18.70
N ARG A 117 -6.83 -10.52 -18.79
CA ARG A 117 -6.62 -9.10 -19.00
C ARG A 117 -6.80 -8.73 -20.47
N ASP A 118 -7.67 -7.77 -20.75
CA ASP A 118 -7.52 -6.95 -21.95
C ASP A 118 -6.42 -5.91 -21.70
N PRO A 119 -5.46 -5.71 -22.62
CA PRO A 119 -4.43 -4.72 -22.45
C PRO A 119 -5.08 -3.34 -22.24
N PRO A 120 -4.66 -2.57 -21.22
CA PRO A 120 -5.22 -1.25 -20.99
C PRO A 120 -4.94 -0.36 -22.20
N SER A 121 -5.90 0.48 -22.55
CA SER A 121 -5.78 1.40 -23.68
C SER A 121 -4.63 2.39 -23.53
N LEU A 122 -4.20 2.67 -22.29
CA LEU A 122 -3.00 3.44 -21.98
C LEU A 122 -2.22 2.77 -20.84
N PRO A 123 -0.88 2.70 -20.92
CA PRO A 123 -0.08 2.19 -19.83
C PRO A 123 -0.23 3.09 -18.60
N PRO A 124 -0.27 2.50 -17.39
CA PRO A 124 -0.34 3.27 -16.16
C PRO A 124 0.87 4.20 -16.02
N ARG A 125 0.67 5.34 -15.35
CA ARG A 125 1.76 6.26 -15.03
C ARG A 125 2.70 5.60 -14.02
N THR A 126 3.97 5.48 -14.40
CA THR A 126 5.09 5.08 -13.52
C THR A 126 6.06 6.24 -13.40
N TYR A 127 6.59 6.46 -12.20
CA TYR A 127 7.62 7.47 -11.96
C TYR A 127 9.01 6.82 -12.00
N ASP A 128 9.96 7.47 -12.68
CA ASP A 128 11.34 7.01 -12.76
C ASP A 128 12.06 7.24 -11.42
N GLN A 129 12.42 6.14 -10.74
CA GLN A 129 13.07 6.17 -9.43
C GLN A 129 14.49 6.71 -9.53
N HIS A 130 15.22 6.41 -10.59
CA HIS A 130 16.57 6.93 -10.80
C HIS A 130 16.59 8.45 -10.96
N GLN A 131 15.57 9.03 -11.62
CA GLN A 131 15.46 10.48 -11.81
C GLN A 131 14.83 11.20 -10.60
N SER A 132 13.83 10.60 -9.96
CA SER A 132 12.96 11.28 -8.98
C SER A 132 13.14 10.78 -7.53
N GLY A 133 14.01 9.79 -7.30
CA GLY A 133 14.39 9.29 -5.99
C GLY A 133 13.25 8.61 -5.23
N PHE A 134 13.31 8.65 -3.90
CA PHE A 134 12.34 7.97 -3.02
C PHE A 134 10.89 8.45 -3.16
N GLY A 135 10.67 9.68 -3.62
CA GLY A 135 9.32 10.16 -3.92
C GLY A 135 8.66 9.35 -5.03
N ALA A 136 9.41 8.96 -6.08
CA ALA A 136 8.94 8.05 -7.11
C ALA A 136 8.68 6.64 -6.56
N MET A 137 9.58 6.12 -5.72
CA MET A 137 9.38 4.81 -5.05
C MET A 137 8.05 4.76 -4.29
N LEU A 138 7.79 5.76 -3.42
CA LEU A 138 6.56 5.84 -2.64
C LEU A 138 5.31 6.01 -3.51
N ALA A 139 5.40 6.82 -4.56
CA ALA A 139 4.30 7.00 -5.50
C ALA A 139 4.04 5.72 -6.32
N ASN A 140 5.07 4.98 -6.71
CA ASN A 140 4.93 3.71 -7.43
C ASN A 140 4.36 2.62 -6.52
N LEU A 141 4.77 2.55 -5.25
CA LEU A 141 4.19 1.66 -4.24
C LEU A 141 2.69 1.96 -4.05
N LEU A 142 2.33 3.22 -3.84
CA LEU A 142 0.94 3.59 -3.56
C LEU A 142 0.06 3.55 -4.81
N CYS A 143 0.46 4.21 -5.91
CA CYS A 143 -0.40 4.35 -7.09
C CYS A 143 -0.31 3.14 -8.00
N GLY A 144 0.90 2.65 -8.27
CA GLY A 144 1.12 1.46 -9.07
C GLY A 144 0.69 0.24 -8.29
N ASN A 145 1.45 -0.10 -7.27
CA ASN A 145 1.38 -1.41 -6.62
C ASN A 145 0.06 -1.71 -5.89
N ARG A 146 -0.68 -0.68 -5.47
CA ARG A 146 -2.02 -0.84 -4.86
C ARG A 146 -3.18 -0.68 -5.84
N ASN A 147 -2.91 -0.63 -7.15
CA ASN A 147 -3.91 -0.40 -8.20
C ASN A 147 -4.69 0.92 -8.01
N LEU A 148 -4.03 1.95 -7.46
CA LEU A 148 -4.57 3.30 -7.24
C LEU A 148 -4.01 4.29 -8.27
N HIS A 149 -4.05 3.93 -9.55
CA HIS A 149 -3.47 4.74 -10.63
C HIS A 149 -4.11 6.14 -10.76
N SER A 150 -5.36 6.29 -10.30
CA SER A 150 -5.98 7.59 -10.09
C SER A 150 -5.33 8.31 -8.89
N LEU A 151 -4.61 9.40 -9.15
CA LEU A 151 -3.99 10.22 -8.10
C LEU A 151 -5.02 10.75 -7.09
N THR A 152 -6.25 11.01 -7.54
CA THR A 152 -7.35 11.40 -6.66
C THR A 152 -7.77 10.25 -5.74
N ALA A 153 -7.82 9.02 -6.26
CA ALA A 153 -8.09 7.84 -5.45
C ALA A 153 -6.96 7.61 -4.44
N ALA A 154 -5.70 7.68 -4.86
CA ALA A 154 -4.53 7.57 -3.99
C ALA A 154 -4.54 8.61 -2.86
N ALA A 155 -4.79 9.88 -3.17
CA ALA A 155 -4.89 10.95 -2.18
C ALA A 155 -6.03 10.72 -1.18
N LYS A 156 -7.21 10.29 -1.65
CA LYS A 156 -8.35 9.97 -0.79
C LYS A 156 -8.06 8.78 0.13
N THR A 157 -7.45 7.73 -0.38
CA THR A 157 -7.05 6.55 0.41
C THR A 157 -6.02 6.94 1.48
N LEU A 158 -5.02 7.75 1.12
CA LEU A 158 -4.01 8.24 2.05
C LEU A 158 -4.64 9.07 3.18
N ALA A 159 -5.51 10.02 2.84
CA ALA A 159 -6.25 10.80 3.82
C ALA A 159 -7.13 9.92 4.72
N LEU A 160 -7.81 8.94 4.15
CA LEU A 160 -8.69 8.04 4.88
C LEU A 160 -7.93 7.15 5.88
N LEU A 161 -6.84 6.50 5.45
CA LEU A 161 -6.07 5.58 6.29
C LEU A 161 -5.23 6.30 7.34
N THR A 162 -4.94 7.57 7.14
CA THR A 162 -4.21 8.40 8.11
C THR A 162 -5.12 9.21 9.04
N ASP A 163 -6.44 8.98 8.97
CA ASP A 163 -7.46 9.74 9.72
C ASP A 163 -7.35 11.26 9.50
N GLY A 164 -7.19 11.66 8.23
CA GLY A 164 -7.10 13.04 7.79
C GLY A 164 -5.75 13.72 8.02
N ARG A 165 -4.80 13.09 8.73
CA ARG A 165 -3.48 13.69 9.01
C ARG A 165 -2.69 13.99 7.75
N VAL A 166 -2.71 13.09 6.78
CA VAL A 166 -2.07 13.31 5.48
C VAL A 166 -3.14 13.57 4.42
N TYR A 167 -3.58 14.83 4.37
CA TYR A 167 -4.58 15.31 3.43
C TYR A 167 -3.93 16.06 2.27
N LEU A 168 -3.75 15.38 1.14
CA LEU A 168 -3.01 15.91 -0.01
C LEU A 168 -3.91 16.08 -1.24
N ALA A 169 -3.59 17.05 -2.08
CA ALA A 169 -4.17 17.13 -3.42
C ALA A 169 -3.53 16.11 -4.36
N ALA A 170 -4.25 15.69 -5.40
CA ALA A 170 -3.71 14.80 -6.44
C ALA A 170 -2.42 15.35 -7.10
N SER A 171 -2.35 16.67 -7.28
CA SER A 171 -1.15 17.35 -7.78
C SER A 171 0.06 17.23 -6.84
N THR A 172 -0.17 17.18 -5.52
CA THR A 172 0.88 16.99 -4.52
C THR A 172 1.43 15.57 -4.57
N ILE A 173 0.56 14.54 -4.69
CA ILE A 173 1.00 13.16 -4.94
C ILE A 173 1.86 13.08 -6.21
N SER A 174 1.43 13.74 -7.30
CA SER A 174 2.26 13.81 -8.51
C SER A 174 3.57 14.56 -8.31
N GLY A 175 3.60 15.57 -7.44
CA GLY A 175 4.80 16.31 -7.09
C GLY A 175 5.81 15.45 -6.32
N ILE A 176 5.33 14.67 -5.36
CA ILE A 176 6.13 13.67 -4.63
C ILE A 176 6.71 12.65 -5.61
N GLY A 177 5.88 12.06 -6.47
CA GLY A 177 6.34 11.08 -7.47
C GLY A 177 7.39 11.63 -8.44
N ARG A 178 7.40 12.94 -8.70
CA ARG A 178 8.39 13.63 -9.55
C ARG A 178 9.61 14.16 -8.79
N GLY A 179 9.73 13.86 -7.49
CA GLY A 179 10.80 14.38 -6.64
C GLY A 179 10.76 15.91 -6.42
N ARG A 180 9.61 16.55 -6.69
CA ARG A 180 9.44 18.02 -6.57
C ARG A 180 8.93 18.46 -5.20
N VAL A 181 8.43 17.52 -4.40
CA VAL A 181 7.96 17.75 -3.04
C VAL A 181 8.88 16.96 -2.11
N PRO A 182 9.49 17.59 -1.10
CA PRO A 182 10.37 16.89 -0.16
C PRO A 182 9.58 15.90 0.70
N LEU A 183 10.21 14.77 1.02
CA LEU A 183 9.64 13.77 1.93
C LEU A 183 9.90 14.19 3.38
N THR A 184 8.84 14.60 4.06
CA THR A 184 8.85 14.89 5.51
C THR A 184 8.58 13.61 6.31
N PRO A 185 8.96 13.55 7.60
CA PRO A 185 8.62 12.42 8.47
C PRO A 185 7.12 12.08 8.47
N ASP A 186 6.24 13.09 8.50
CA ASP A 186 4.79 12.89 8.45
C ASP A 186 4.31 12.24 7.15
N LEU A 187 4.90 12.62 6.01
CA LEU A 187 4.59 11.98 4.74
C LEU A 187 5.05 10.51 4.78
N VAL A 188 6.25 10.24 5.27
CA VAL A 188 6.79 8.88 5.38
C VAL A 188 5.88 8.01 6.25
N THR A 189 5.49 8.49 7.42
CA THR A 189 4.55 7.77 8.30
C THR A 189 3.20 7.57 7.63
N GLY A 190 2.66 8.56 6.92
CA GLY A 190 1.39 8.42 6.22
C GLY A 190 1.43 7.39 5.08
N PHE A 191 2.50 7.41 4.28
CA PHE A 191 2.71 6.40 3.24
C PHE A 191 2.91 5.01 3.85
N ALA A 192 3.69 4.88 4.92
CA ALA A 192 3.86 3.64 5.67
C ALA A 192 2.50 3.05 6.11
N THR A 193 1.64 3.86 6.72
CA THR A 193 0.27 3.46 7.10
C THR A 193 -0.53 2.97 5.90
N ALA A 194 -0.56 3.71 4.80
CA ALA A 194 -1.35 3.32 3.63
C ALA A 194 -0.80 2.09 2.89
N LEU A 195 0.50 1.85 2.97
CA LEU A 195 1.17 0.71 2.35
C LEU A 195 1.14 -0.54 3.23
N GLY A 196 0.87 -0.41 4.54
CA GLY A 196 0.96 -1.52 5.49
C GLY A 196 2.41 -1.93 5.75
N ILE A 197 3.33 -0.96 5.70
CA ILE A 197 4.76 -1.13 5.99
C ILE A 197 5.04 -0.41 7.31
N SER A 198 5.89 -0.99 8.17
CA SER A 198 6.37 -0.29 9.38
C SER A 198 6.98 1.06 9.02
N ALA A 199 6.56 2.11 9.73
CA ALA A 199 7.11 3.46 9.52
C ALA A 199 8.63 3.49 9.72
N GLY A 200 9.15 2.76 10.72
CA GLY A 200 10.58 2.64 11.00
C GLY A 200 11.34 1.98 9.85
N ASP A 201 10.80 0.90 9.29
CA ASP A 201 11.42 0.22 8.14
C ASP A 201 11.44 1.10 6.89
N LEU A 202 10.31 1.74 6.59
CA LEU A 202 10.22 2.63 5.43
C LEU A 202 11.16 3.82 5.58
N ALA A 203 11.22 4.41 6.77
CA ALA A 203 12.12 5.51 7.13
C ALA A 203 13.60 5.12 7.03
N ALA A 204 13.96 3.93 7.50
CA ALA A 204 15.31 3.39 7.37
C ALA A 204 15.73 3.22 5.91
N ILE A 205 14.85 2.65 5.07
CA ILE A 205 15.09 2.46 3.63
C ILE A 205 15.40 3.80 2.96
N ILE A 206 14.52 4.80 3.15
CA ILE A 206 14.65 6.12 2.52
C ILE A 206 15.72 7.01 3.17
N GLY A 207 16.13 6.71 4.40
CA GLY A 207 17.08 7.52 5.17
C GLY A 207 16.48 8.80 5.75
N VAL A 208 15.24 8.73 6.25
CA VAL A 208 14.57 9.84 6.97
C VAL A 208 14.50 9.48 8.45
N GLU A 209 14.84 10.43 9.32
CA GLU A 209 14.72 10.25 10.77
C GLU A 209 13.26 10.49 11.19
N LEU A 210 12.69 9.54 11.95
CA LEU A 210 11.38 9.70 12.56
C LEU A 210 11.51 10.22 14.00
N PRO A 211 10.58 11.06 14.48
CA PRO A 211 10.49 11.40 15.90
C PRO A 211 10.30 10.14 16.76
N GLU A 212 10.96 10.07 17.93
CA GLU A 212 10.88 8.94 18.87
C GLU A 212 9.44 8.60 19.31
N SER A 213 8.54 9.59 19.31
CA SER A 213 7.11 9.40 19.59
C SER A 213 6.34 9.00 18.33
N SER A 214 6.67 7.85 17.74
CA SER A 214 5.83 7.26 16.70
C SER A 214 4.57 6.69 17.36
N ARG A 215 3.40 7.22 16.98
CA ARG A 215 2.11 6.76 17.51
C ARG A 215 1.90 5.28 17.16
N PRO A 216 1.26 4.47 18.04
CA PRO A 216 0.95 3.08 17.72
C PRO A 216 0.16 2.99 16.40
N ASP A 217 0.45 1.96 15.62
CA ASP A 217 -0.27 1.68 14.38
C ASP A 217 -1.76 1.45 14.68
N ASP A 218 -2.64 2.14 13.93
CA ASP A 218 -4.09 1.92 14.00
C ASP A 218 -4.40 0.52 13.42
N PRO A 219 -4.92 -0.43 14.22
CA PRO A 219 -5.20 -1.78 13.75
C PRO A 219 -6.17 -1.81 12.57
N LEU A 220 -7.13 -0.89 12.50
CA LEU A 220 -8.06 -0.82 11.39
C LEU A 220 -7.37 -0.30 10.13
N ALA A 221 -6.47 0.68 10.26
CA ALA A 221 -5.69 1.16 9.12
C ALA A 221 -4.77 0.05 8.57
N ALA A 222 -4.14 -0.73 9.45
CA ALA A 222 -3.32 -1.88 9.06
C ALA A 222 -4.16 -2.96 8.35
N GLU A 223 -5.34 -3.30 8.87
CA GLU A 223 -6.28 -4.23 8.23
C GLU A 223 -6.64 -3.76 6.81
N MET A 224 -6.94 -2.47 6.65
CA MET A 224 -7.30 -1.89 5.37
C MET A 224 -6.13 -1.74 4.40
N ALA A 225 -4.91 -1.54 4.89
CA ALA A 225 -3.71 -1.59 4.06
C ALA A 225 -3.48 -3.00 3.50
N GLY A 226 -3.75 -4.04 4.30
CA GLY A 226 -3.80 -5.44 3.83
C GLY A 226 -4.87 -5.67 2.77
N LEU A 227 -6.10 -5.18 3.00
CA LEU A 227 -7.18 -5.23 1.99
C LEU A 227 -6.75 -4.56 0.69
N LEU A 228 -6.14 -3.38 0.79
CA LEU A 228 -5.69 -2.59 -0.34
C LEU A 228 -4.60 -3.33 -1.15
N SER A 229 -3.71 -4.04 -0.47
CA SER A 229 -2.72 -4.92 -1.11
C SER A 229 -3.39 -6.04 -1.93
N ASN A 230 -4.39 -6.72 -1.36
CA ASN A 230 -5.12 -7.79 -2.06
C ASN A 230 -5.95 -7.26 -3.23
N CYS A 231 -6.49 -6.05 -3.11
CA CYS A 231 -7.28 -5.39 -4.16
C CYS A 231 -6.47 -5.08 -5.44
N ARG A 232 -5.13 -5.16 -5.40
CA ARG A 232 -4.27 -4.91 -6.56
C ARG A 232 -4.63 -5.78 -7.78
N ARG A 233 -5.19 -6.96 -7.52
CA ARG A 233 -5.53 -8.01 -8.50
C ARG A 233 -6.91 -7.82 -9.12
N LEU A 234 -7.70 -6.88 -8.62
CA LEU A 234 -9.08 -6.70 -9.06
C LEU A 234 -9.16 -5.90 -10.36
N THR A 235 -10.06 -6.34 -11.25
CA THR A 235 -10.57 -5.49 -12.34
C THR A 235 -11.47 -4.38 -11.79
N ALA A 236 -11.78 -3.36 -12.59
CA ALA A 236 -12.76 -2.34 -12.21
C ALA A 236 -14.15 -2.95 -11.91
N ALA A 237 -14.58 -3.92 -12.71
CA ALA A 237 -15.85 -4.62 -12.52
C ALA A 237 -15.87 -5.44 -11.22
N GLN A 238 -14.78 -6.14 -10.93
CA GLN A 238 -14.63 -6.89 -9.67
C GLN A 238 -14.61 -5.95 -8.46
N ALA A 239 -13.85 -4.85 -8.51
CA ALA A 239 -13.83 -3.85 -7.45
C ALA A 239 -15.22 -3.23 -7.21
N GLU A 240 -15.97 -2.92 -8.28
CA GLU A 240 -17.35 -2.45 -8.18
C GLU A 240 -18.28 -3.49 -7.56
N ARG A 241 -18.19 -4.76 -8.00
CA ARG A 241 -19.00 -5.86 -7.46
C ARG A 241 -18.79 -6.02 -5.96
N VAL A 242 -17.54 -6.10 -5.49
CA VAL A 242 -17.23 -6.24 -4.06
C VAL A 242 -17.67 -4.99 -3.29
N CYS A 243 -17.49 -3.80 -3.87
CA CYS A 243 -17.96 -2.55 -3.26
C CYS A 243 -19.48 -2.54 -3.08
N ASN A 244 -20.25 -3.00 -4.06
CA ASN A 244 -21.70 -3.09 -3.95
C ASN A 244 -22.15 -4.14 -2.92
N GLU A 245 -21.44 -5.26 -2.82
CA GLU A 245 -21.67 -6.24 -1.77
C GLU A 245 -21.33 -5.68 -0.37
N ALA A 246 -20.27 -4.88 -0.23
CA ALA A 246 -19.97 -4.21 1.02
C ALA A 246 -21.04 -3.17 1.40
N LYS A 247 -21.59 -2.43 0.43
CA LYS A 247 -22.70 -1.49 0.66
C LYS A 247 -23.98 -2.19 1.10
N SER A 248 -24.28 -3.39 0.61
CA SER A 248 -25.49 -4.13 0.99
C SER A 248 -25.47 -4.56 2.47
N MET A 249 -24.29 -4.59 3.09
CA MET A 249 -24.10 -4.86 4.51
C MET A 249 -24.32 -3.62 5.41
N LEU A 250 -24.48 -2.43 4.82
CA LEU A 250 -24.78 -1.21 5.56
C LEU A 250 -26.27 -1.10 5.86
N VAL A 251 -26.58 -0.49 7.00
CA VAL A 251 -27.93 -0.09 7.36
C VAL A 251 -28.02 1.43 7.45
N ALA A 252 -29.19 1.97 7.17
CA ALA A 252 -29.42 3.40 7.27
C ALA A 252 -29.31 3.85 8.73
N VAL A 253 -28.57 4.93 8.96
CA VAL A 253 -28.48 5.57 10.27
C VAL A 253 -29.77 6.36 10.52
N PRO A 254 -30.53 6.08 11.59
CA PRO A 254 -31.67 6.88 12.00
C PRO A 254 -31.27 8.34 12.26
N ASN A 255 -32.19 9.29 12.01
CA ASN A 255 -31.91 10.72 12.20
C ASN A 255 -31.67 11.11 13.67
N ASP A 256 -32.16 10.28 14.60
CA ASP A 256 -32.05 10.42 16.05
C ASP A 256 -30.92 9.57 16.66
N ALA A 257 -30.14 8.89 15.83
CA ALA A 257 -29.04 8.05 16.32
C ALA A 257 -27.92 8.88 16.97
N THR A 258 -27.38 8.36 18.08
CA THR A 258 -26.20 8.95 18.70
C THR A 258 -24.91 8.40 18.08
N GLY A 259 -23.82 9.16 18.14
CA GLY A 259 -22.52 8.71 17.61
C GLY A 259 -21.93 7.50 18.35
N GLU A 260 -22.46 7.15 19.53
CA GLU A 260 -22.01 6.02 20.33
C GLU A 260 -22.57 4.69 19.81
N ASP A 261 -23.73 4.70 19.15
CA ASP A 261 -24.43 3.50 18.66
C ASP A 261 -23.84 2.95 17.35
N TRP A 262 -22.96 3.71 16.68
CA TRP A 262 -22.48 3.43 15.33
C TRP A 262 -20.96 3.40 15.25
N ASN A 263 -20.41 2.52 14.41
CA ASN A 263 -18.96 2.41 14.22
C ASN A 263 -18.40 3.72 13.63
N ARG A 264 -18.41 3.80 12.31
CA ARG A 264 -18.16 4.99 11.50
C ARG A 264 -19.35 5.13 10.55
N VAL A 265 -19.58 6.34 10.04
CA VAL A 265 -20.69 6.61 9.14
C VAL A 265 -20.21 7.00 7.76
N TYR A 266 -20.96 6.56 6.75
CA TYR A 266 -20.75 6.79 5.34
C TYR A 266 -21.93 7.62 4.80
N HIS A 267 -21.63 8.80 4.26
CA HIS A 267 -22.64 9.62 3.61
C HIS A 267 -22.78 9.26 2.14
N GLN A 268 -24.01 8.97 1.72
CA GLN A 268 -24.46 8.92 0.33
C GLN A 268 -25.52 10.00 0.15
N PRO A 269 -25.68 10.65 -1.02
CA PRO A 269 -26.51 11.85 -1.15
C PRO A 269 -27.86 11.77 -0.41
N GLY A 270 -28.01 12.59 0.62
CA GLY A 270 -29.23 12.73 1.42
C GLY A 270 -29.43 11.72 2.55
N ARG A 271 -28.49 10.78 2.78
CA ARG A 271 -28.64 9.76 3.83
C ARG A 271 -27.31 9.25 4.39
N TRP A 272 -27.27 9.10 5.71
CA TRP A 272 -26.17 8.45 6.41
C TRP A 272 -26.40 6.94 6.50
N TRP A 273 -25.34 6.19 6.24
CA TRP A 273 -25.28 4.74 6.31
C TRP A 273 -24.15 4.34 7.24
N GLY A 274 -24.28 3.19 7.90
CA GLY A 274 -23.22 2.68 8.75
C GLY A 274 -23.51 1.27 9.18
N ALA A 275 -22.79 0.82 10.20
CA ALA A 275 -23.13 -0.40 10.92
C ALA A 275 -23.17 -0.12 12.42
N PRO A 276 -24.18 -0.65 13.14
CA PRO A 276 -24.27 -0.52 14.58
C PRO A 276 -23.03 -1.10 15.27
N ARG A 277 -22.61 -0.49 16.39
CA ARG A 277 -21.70 -1.15 17.33
C ARG A 277 -22.49 -2.27 18.00
N ARG A 278 -22.03 -3.51 17.87
CA ARG A 278 -22.59 -4.67 18.59
C ARG A 278 -21.77 -4.92 19.84
#